data_AF-A0A830E669-F1
#
_entry.id   AF-A0A830E669-F1
#
_cell.length_a   1.000
_cell.length_b   1.000
_cell.length_c   1.000
_cell.angle_alpha   90.00
_cell.angle_beta   90.00
_cell.angle_gamma   90.00
#
_symmetry.space_group_name_H-M   'P 1'
#
loop_
_entity.id
_entity.type
_entity.pdbx_description
1 polymer ?
#
loop_
_entity_poly.entity_id
_entity_poly.type
_entity_poly.pdbx_seq_one_letter_code
_entity_poly.pdbx_strand_id
1 'polypeptide(L)'
;MKIWRVLLRLSAQLHDPSGHAAIDATFFDRENASKHYCRHTNYRVQTLKATALVDTETQGILDCTTEKTHDTQLGWQVACRNADDLHSLAADKGYESDGFTRETPRRGRQTAD
;
A
#
# COMPACT_ATOMS: atom_id res chain seq x y z
N MET A 1 10.09 -3.14 6.74
CA MET A 1 9.24 -2.01 6.29
C MET A 1 9.38 -0.70 7.06
N LYS A 2 9.86 -0.64 8.32
CA LYS A 2 9.94 0.65 9.04
C LYS A 2 10.80 1.71 8.34
N ILE A 3 12.01 1.34 7.91
CA ILE A 3 12.93 2.25 7.19
C ILE A 3 12.31 2.72 5.86
N TRP A 4 11.80 1.79 5.05
CA TRP A 4 11.14 2.10 3.79
C TRP A 4 9.98 3.06 3.95
N ARG A 5 9.16 2.91 4.99
CA ARG A 5 8.06 3.84 5.27
C ARG A 5 8.54 5.25 5.59
N VAL A 6 9.63 5.39 6.32
CA VAL A 6 10.24 6.71 6.58
C VAL A 6 10.73 7.33 5.27
N LEU A 7 11.43 6.55 4.44
CA LEU A 7 11.91 7.04 3.14
C LEU A 7 10.76 7.45 2.22
N LEU A 8 9.71 6.63 2.12
CA LEU A 8 8.52 6.93 1.32
C LEU A 8 7.82 8.20 1.79
N ARG A 9 7.64 8.35 3.11
CA ARG A 9 7.05 9.57 3.68
C ARG A 9 7.88 10.80 3.37
N LEU A 10 9.21 10.73 3.54
CA LEU A 10 10.10 11.83 3.22
C LEU A 10 10.09 12.16 1.71
N SER A 11 10.06 11.14 0.84
CA SER A 11 9.96 11.38 -0.60
C SER A 11 8.62 11.98 -1.00
N ALA A 12 7.52 11.54 -0.38
CA ALA A 12 6.20 12.08 -0.64
C ALA A 12 6.10 13.55 -0.22
N GLN A 13 6.76 13.94 0.88
CA GLN A 13 6.83 15.33 1.35
C GLN A 13 7.66 16.26 0.45
N LEU A 14 8.47 15.73 -0.48
CA LEU A 14 9.09 16.54 -1.53
C LEU A 14 8.08 17.00 -2.58
N HIS A 15 6.91 16.36 -2.60
CA HIS A 15 5.74 16.76 -3.35
C HIS A 15 4.71 17.33 -2.36
N ASP A 16 3.80 18.17 -2.84
CA ASP A 16 2.68 18.67 -2.02
C ASP A 16 1.52 17.68 -2.19
N PRO A 17 1.30 16.71 -1.26
CA PRO A 17 0.34 15.64 -1.48
C PRO A 17 -1.09 16.20 -1.39
N SER A 18 -1.95 15.79 -2.32
CA SER A 18 -3.31 16.31 -2.48
C SER A 18 -4.28 15.90 -1.36
N GLY A 19 -3.90 14.93 -0.53
CA GLY A 19 -4.78 14.25 0.43
C GLY A 19 -5.76 13.27 -0.23
N HIS A 20 -5.74 13.13 -1.56
CA HIS A 20 -6.51 12.16 -2.30
C HIS A 20 -5.59 11.02 -2.74
N ALA A 21 -5.87 9.80 -2.30
CA ALA A 21 -5.02 8.65 -2.61
C ALA A 21 -5.79 7.50 -3.28
N ALA A 22 -5.06 6.64 -3.96
CA ALA A 22 -5.52 5.36 -4.49
C ALA A 22 -4.70 4.23 -3.88
N ILE A 23 -5.35 3.09 -3.60
CA ILE A 23 -4.68 1.88 -3.13
C ILE A 23 -4.87 0.73 -4.11
N ASP A 24 -3.77 0.05 -4.42
CA ASP A 24 -3.77 -1.11 -5.29
C ASP A 24 -2.63 -2.08 -4.93
N ALA A 25 -2.77 -3.34 -5.35
CA ALA A 25 -1.71 -4.34 -5.25
C ALA A 25 -1.05 -4.60 -6.60
N THR A 26 0.27 -4.58 -6.61
CA THR A 26 1.09 -4.97 -7.75
C THR A 26 2.01 -6.14 -7.38
N PHE A 27 2.55 -6.81 -8.40
CA PHE A 27 3.43 -7.95 -8.26
C PHE A 27 4.78 -7.64 -8.89
N PHE A 28 5.85 -7.84 -8.12
CA PHE A 28 7.22 -7.72 -8.58
C PHE A 28 7.87 -9.10 -8.61
N ASP A 29 8.42 -9.51 -9.75
CA ASP A 29 9.24 -10.72 -9.78
C ASP A 29 10.58 -10.44 -9.10
N ARG A 30 10.93 -11.21 -8.06
CA ARG A 30 12.21 -11.03 -7.36
C ARG A 30 13.41 -11.32 -8.25
N GLU A 31 13.25 -12.14 -9.29
CA GLU A 31 14.29 -12.40 -10.29
C GLU A 31 13.68 -12.74 -11.65
N ASN A 32 14.18 -12.09 -12.70
CA ASN A 32 14.09 -12.56 -14.09
C ASN A 32 15.04 -13.75 -14.30
N ALA A 33 14.90 -14.81 -13.51
CA ALA A 33 15.68 -16.02 -13.72
C ALA A 33 15.10 -16.79 -14.92
N SER A 34 15.93 -17.14 -15.90
CA SER A 34 15.48 -17.88 -17.09
C SER A 34 14.91 -19.25 -16.68
N LYS A 35 13.88 -19.72 -17.40
CA LYS A 35 13.30 -21.07 -17.17
C LYS A 35 14.38 -22.17 -17.15
N HIS A 36 15.41 -22.01 -17.97
CA HIS A 36 16.56 -22.92 -18.02
C HIS A 36 17.37 -22.92 -16.71
N TYR A 37 17.72 -21.74 -16.20
CA TYR A 37 18.45 -21.60 -14.93
C TYR A 37 17.64 -22.18 -13.77
N CYS A 38 16.35 -21.81 -13.66
CA CYS A 38 15.44 -22.30 -12.62
C CYS A 38 15.36 -23.83 -12.56
N ARG A 39 15.30 -24.49 -13.72
CA ARG A 39 15.17 -25.95 -13.82
C ARG A 39 16.45 -26.68 -13.44
N HIS A 40 17.62 -26.09 -13.69
CA HIS A 40 18.91 -26.72 -13.42
C HIS A 40 19.38 -26.54 -11.98
N THR A 41 19.04 -25.41 -11.35
CA THR A 41 19.47 -25.09 -9.98
C THR A 41 18.40 -25.38 -8.93
N ASN A 42 17.24 -25.92 -9.33
CA ASN A 42 16.04 -26.01 -8.48
C ASN A 42 15.63 -24.65 -7.88
N TYR A 43 15.93 -23.57 -8.60
CA TYR A 43 15.62 -22.21 -8.20
C TYR A 43 14.15 -21.89 -8.53
N ARG A 44 13.42 -21.36 -7.54
CA ARG A 44 11.99 -21.02 -7.68
C ARG A 44 11.84 -19.51 -7.66
N VAL A 45 11.43 -18.94 -8.80
CA VAL A 45 11.10 -17.51 -8.91
C VAL A 45 10.02 -17.17 -7.88
N GLN A 46 10.32 -16.24 -6.99
CA GLN A 46 9.38 -15.75 -6.00
C GLN A 46 8.80 -14.42 -6.48
N THR A 47 7.50 -14.40 -6.75
CA THR A 47 6.79 -13.13 -6.96
C THR A 47 6.51 -12.47 -5.61
N LEU A 48 6.89 -11.20 -5.49
CA LEU A 48 6.63 -10.34 -4.35
C LEU A 48 5.38 -9.51 -4.64
N LYS A 49 4.30 -9.79 -3.92
CA LYS A 49 3.14 -8.91 -3.90
C LYS A 49 3.44 -7.68 -3.05
N ALA A 50 3.09 -6.51 -3.55
CA ALA A 50 3.20 -5.25 -2.84
C ALA A 50 1.88 -4.47 -2.96
N THR A 51 1.31 -4.05 -1.85
CA THR A 51 0.19 -3.11 -1.83
C THR A 51 0.75 -1.71 -1.60
N ALA A 52 0.43 -0.78 -2.50
CA ALA A 52 0.91 0.59 -2.47
C ALA A 52 -0.26 1.56 -2.33
N LEU A 53 -0.07 2.58 -1.50
CA LEU A 53 -0.92 3.75 -1.39
C LEU A 53 -0.23 4.90 -2.13
N VAL A 54 -0.91 5.47 -3.11
CA VAL A 54 -0.36 6.46 -4.03
C VAL A 54 -1.23 7.70 -4.05
N ASP A 55 -0.63 8.88 -3.97
CA ASP A 55 -1.33 10.15 -4.14
C ASP A 55 -1.82 10.31 -5.59
N THR A 56 -3.08 10.71 -5.77
CA THR A 56 -3.70 10.72 -7.11
C THR A 56 -3.25 11.88 -7.99
N GLU A 57 -2.72 12.95 -7.44
CA GLU A 57 -2.30 14.12 -8.20
C GLU A 57 -0.81 14.05 -8.54
N THR A 58 0.02 13.85 -7.54
CA THR A 58 1.48 13.82 -7.66
C THR A 58 2.03 12.46 -8.09
N GLN A 59 1.22 11.40 -8.00
CA GLN A 59 1.63 10.00 -8.21
C GLN A 59 2.73 9.53 -7.26
N GLY A 60 2.95 10.26 -6.16
CA GLY A 60 3.90 9.91 -5.11
C GLY A 60 3.41 8.71 -4.28
N ILE A 61 4.31 7.77 -4.00
CA ILE A 61 4.00 6.62 -3.13
C ILE A 61 4.04 7.09 -1.67
N LEU A 62 2.88 7.07 -1.00
CA LEU A 62 2.71 7.52 0.39
C LEU A 62 3.09 6.43 1.39
N ASP A 63 2.70 5.18 1.13
CA ASP A 63 2.97 4.03 1.99
C ASP A 63 2.94 2.73 1.16
N CYS A 64 3.65 1.69 1.62
CA CYS A 64 3.57 0.36 1.02
C CYS A 64 3.77 -0.77 2.03
N THR A 65 3.29 -1.96 1.65
CA THR A 65 3.56 -3.20 2.37
C THR A 65 3.75 -4.35 1.40
N THR A 66 4.52 -5.37 1.80
CA THR A 66 4.75 -6.59 1.01
C THR A 66 4.38 -7.84 1.79
N GLU A 67 3.49 -7.70 2.77
CA GLU A 67 3.00 -8.80 3.58
C GLU A 67 2.08 -9.71 2.75
N LYS A 68 2.02 -11.00 3.10
CA LYS A 68 1.29 -12.04 2.34
C LYS A 68 -0.14 -12.28 2.82
N THR A 69 -0.65 -11.42 3.69
CA THR A 69 -2.03 -11.48 4.21
C THR A 69 -3.05 -11.08 3.13
N HIS A 70 -4.33 -11.34 3.37
CA HIS A 70 -5.39 -11.03 2.41
C HIS A 70 -5.41 -9.53 2.07
N ASP A 71 -5.56 -9.21 0.77
CA ASP A 71 -5.47 -7.84 0.23
C ASP A 71 -6.37 -6.87 0.95
N THR A 72 -7.59 -7.27 1.23
CA THR A 72 -8.58 -6.45 1.92
C THR A 72 -8.12 -6.04 3.32
N GLN A 73 -7.48 -6.96 4.06
CA GLN A 73 -6.94 -6.68 5.40
C GLN A 73 -5.69 -5.79 5.31
N LEU A 74 -4.84 -6.02 4.31
CA LEU A 74 -3.65 -5.20 4.07
C LEU A 74 -4.01 -3.79 3.65
N GLY A 75 -4.95 -3.64 2.73
CA GLY A 75 -5.41 -2.34 2.25
C GLY A 75 -6.03 -1.53 3.38
N TRP A 76 -6.84 -2.16 4.24
CA TRP A 76 -7.40 -1.52 5.43
C TRP A 76 -6.32 -1.04 6.40
N GLN A 77 -5.31 -1.88 6.68
CA GLN A 77 -4.20 -1.50 7.55
C GLN A 77 -3.41 -0.32 7.00
N VAL A 78 -3.11 -0.32 5.70
CA VAL A 78 -2.42 0.79 5.03
C VAL A 78 -3.27 2.06 5.09
N ALA A 79 -4.56 1.97 4.79
CA ALA A 79 -5.49 3.11 4.88
C ALA A 79 -5.54 3.69 6.30
N CYS A 80 -5.73 2.86 7.33
CA CYS A 80 -5.80 3.30 8.72
C CYS A 80 -4.52 3.98 9.22
N ARG A 81 -3.35 3.57 8.73
CA ARG A 81 -2.07 4.20 9.11
C ARG A 81 -1.91 5.61 8.55
N ASN A 82 -2.59 5.92 7.46
CA ASN A 82 -2.46 7.19 6.74
C ASN A 82 -3.73 8.05 6.84
N ALA A 83 -4.75 7.60 7.58
CA ALA A 83 -6.07 8.22 7.54
C ALA A 83 -6.11 9.68 8.02
N ASP A 84 -5.19 10.09 8.89
CA ASP A 84 -5.08 11.47 9.36
C ASP A 84 -4.63 12.44 8.25
N ASP A 85 -3.90 11.93 7.26
CA ASP A 85 -3.35 12.69 6.13
C ASP A 85 -4.22 12.55 4.85
N LEU A 86 -5.33 11.79 4.89
CA LEU A 86 -6.18 11.49 3.74
C LEU A 86 -7.58 12.12 3.83
N HIS A 87 -7.99 12.80 2.77
CA HIS A 87 -9.35 13.29 2.55
C HIS A 87 -10.24 12.24 1.89
N SER A 88 -9.73 11.53 0.89
CA SER A 88 -10.45 10.43 0.22
C SER A 88 -9.51 9.32 -0.20
N LEU A 89 -10.04 8.10 -0.30
CA LEU A 89 -9.29 6.93 -0.75
C LEU A 89 -10.08 6.19 -1.84
N ALA A 90 -9.50 6.10 -3.03
CA ALA A 90 -9.95 5.23 -4.10
C ALA A 90 -9.34 3.84 -3.95
N ALA A 91 -10.11 2.80 -4.24
CA ALA A 91 -9.62 1.43 -4.17
C ALA A 91 -10.35 0.55 -5.20
N ASP A 92 -9.71 -0.54 -5.59
CA ASP A 92 -10.40 -1.57 -6.37
C ASP A 92 -11.49 -2.28 -5.56
N LYS A 93 -12.36 -3.05 -6.23
CA LYS A 93 -13.44 -3.80 -5.59
C LYS A 93 -12.94 -4.87 -4.60
N GLY A 94 -11.72 -5.38 -4.75
CA GLY A 94 -11.11 -6.34 -3.83
C GLY A 94 -10.79 -5.76 -2.45
N TYR A 95 -10.72 -4.42 -2.33
CA TYR A 95 -10.56 -3.72 -1.06
C TYR A 95 -11.89 -3.29 -0.40
N GLU A 96 -13.03 -3.51 -1.06
CA GLU A 96 -14.35 -3.24 -0.51
C GLU A 96 -14.68 -4.31 0.56
N SER A 97 -14.45 -3.96 1.82
CA SER A 97 -14.90 -4.71 3.01
C SER A 97 -15.80 -3.85 3.86
N ASP A 98 -16.55 -4.48 4.78
CA ASP A 98 -17.44 -3.80 5.74
C ASP A 98 -16.76 -2.66 6.54
N GLY A 99 -15.42 -2.67 6.66
CA GLY A 99 -14.66 -1.58 7.30
C GLY A 99 -14.44 -0.34 6.42
N PHE A 100 -14.41 -0.50 5.09
CA PHE A 100 -14.19 0.58 4.12
C PHE A 100 -15.49 1.32 3.79
N THR A 101 -16.22 1.76 4.81
CA THR A 101 -17.49 2.45 4.60
C THR A 101 -17.22 3.87 4.12
N ARG A 102 -17.30 4.12 2.80
CA ARG A 102 -17.48 5.38 1.99
C ARG A 102 -16.95 6.76 2.45
N GLU A 103 -16.65 6.95 3.71
CA GLU A 103 -15.93 8.06 4.32
C GLU A 103 -14.62 7.51 4.89
N THR A 104 -13.57 8.31 4.78
CA THR A 104 -12.23 8.00 5.26
C THR A 104 -12.22 7.41 6.69
N PRO A 105 -11.31 6.46 7.02
CA PRO A 105 -11.24 5.87 8.36
C PRO A 105 -10.90 6.92 9.42
N ARG A 106 -11.88 7.64 9.95
CA ARG A 106 -11.64 8.58 11.04
C ARG A 106 -11.24 7.79 12.27
N ARG A 107 -10.00 7.96 12.71
CA ARG A 107 -9.57 7.44 14.01
C ARG A 107 -10.43 8.15 15.06
N GLY A 108 -11.24 7.38 15.79
CA GLY A 108 -12.18 7.92 16.77
C GLY A 108 -11.48 8.96 17.65
N ARG A 109 -11.99 10.19 17.60
CA ARG A 109 -11.55 11.28 18.45
C ARG A 109 -11.88 10.88 19.89
N GLN A 110 -10.87 10.43 20.65
CA GLN A 110 -11.00 10.34 22.10
C GLN A 110 -11.14 11.78 22.58
N THR A 111 -12.35 12.17 22.95
CA THR A 111 -12.58 13.31 23.82
C THR A 111 -11.94 12.97 25.16
N ALA A 112 -10.91 13.74 25.53
CA ALA A 112 -10.45 13.78 26.89
C ALA A 112 -11.54 14.48 27.72
N ASP A 113 -12.15 13.74 28.63
CA ASP A 113 -12.84 14.31 29.80
C ASP A 113 -11.81 14.71 30.86
#